data_AF-A0A3D4NK61-F1
#
_entry.id   AF-A0A3D4NK61-F1
#
_cell.length_a   1.000
_cell.length_b   1.000
_cell.length_c   1.000
_cell.angle_alpha   90.00
_cell.angle_beta   90.00
_cell.angle_gamma   90.00
#
_symmetry.space_group_name_H-M   'P 1'
#
loop_
_entity.id
_entity.type
_entity.pdbx_description
1 polymer ?
#
loop_
_entity_poly.entity_id
_entity_poly.type
_entity_poly.pdbx_seq_one_letter_code
_entity_poly.pdbx_strand_id
1 'polypeptide(L)' 'RHSIKLGATLSEAIRQTAQAHESTTFMLLLTAFQSLLHRYSGQRDIRIGVPNANRPRVETQGLIG' A
#
# COMPACT_ATOMS: atom_id res chain seq x y z
N ARG A 1 0.73 -17.43 -9.56
CA ARG A 1 0.82 -15.97 -9.26
C ARG A 1 -0.44 -15.31 -9.81
N HIS A 2 -1.30 -14.76 -8.95
CA HIS A 2 -2.43 -13.96 -9.43
C HIS A 2 -1.93 -12.54 -9.71
N SER A 3 -2.23 -12.00 -10.90
CA SER A 3 -1.91 -10.63 -11.28
C SER A 3 -3.21 -9.92 -11.61
N ILE A 4 -3.41 -8.74 -11.01
CA ILE A 4 -4.61 -7.93 -11.20
C ILE A 4 -4.14 -6.55 -11.63
N LYS A 5 -4.66 -6.08 -12.77
CA LYS A 5 -4.43 -4.72 -13.26
C LYS A 5 -5.61 -3.85 -12.85
N LEU A 6 -5.32 -2.70 -12.25
CA LEU A 6 -6.35 -1.69 -11.97
C LEU A 6 -6.56 -0.86 -13.24
N GLY A 7 -7.82 -0.64 -13.61
CA GLY A 7 -8.16 0.27 -14.71
C GLY A 7 -7.72 1.71 -14.41
N ALA A 8 -7.61 2.53 -15.44
CA ALA A 8 -7.17 3.92 -15.31
C ALA A 8 -8.08 4.73 -14.36
N THR A 9 -9.40 4.60 -14.52
CA THR A 9 -10.39 5.28 -13.69
C THR A 9 -10.29 4.89 -12.22
N LEU A 10 -10.13 3.60 -11.92
CA LEU A 10 -9.99 3.12 -10.54
C LEU A 10 -8.68 3.60 -9.93
N SER A 11 -7.59 3.55 -10.69
CA SER A 11 -6.28 4.04 -10.23
C SER A 11 -6.31 5.53 -9.89
N GLU A 12 -7.06 6.31 -10.65
CA GLU A 12 -7.25 7.73 -10.41
C GLU A 12 -8.12 7.99 -9.17
N ALA A 13 -9.24 7.27 -9.02
CA ALA A 13 -10.09 7.38 -7.84
C ALA A 13 -9.32 7.05 -6.54
N ILE A 14 -8.44 6.04 -6.57
CA ILE A 14 -7.57 5.69 -5.44
C ILE A 14 -6.62 6.85 -5.11
N ARG A 15 -5.98 7.46 -6.12
CA ARG A 15 -5.09 8.62 -5.91
C ARG A 15 -5.83 9.80 -5.28
N GLN A 16 -6.99 10.14 -5.82
CA GLN A 16 -7.81 11.25 -5.33
C GLN A 16 -8.29 11.00 -3.90
N THR A 17 -8.71 9.77 -3.60
CA THR A 17 -9.12 9.39 -2.25
C THR A 17 -7.96 9.49 -1.26
N ALA A 18 -6.78 8.99 -1.65
CA ALA A 18 -5.60 9.09 -0.81
C ALA A 18 -5.25 10.55 -0.50
N GLN A 19 -5.29 11.42 -1.52
CA GLN A 19 -5.05 12.85 -1.39
C GLN A 19 -6.09 13.56 -0.51
N ALA A 20 -7.38 13.24 -0.67
CA ALA A 20 -8.46 13.82 0.14
C ALA A 20 -8.33 13.50 1.64
N HIS A 21 -7.64 12.41 1.97
CA HIS A 21 -7.33 12.00 3.35
C HIS A 21 -5.88 12.33 3.78
N GLU A 22 -5.17 13.19 3.03
CA GLU A 22 -3.77 13.56 3.30
C GLU A 22 -2.84 12.34 3.49
N SER A 23 -3.13 11.27 2.75
CA SER A 23 -2.47 9.97 2.88
C SER A 23 -1.80 9.55 1.58
N THR A 24 -0.87 8.59 1.66
CA THR A 24 -0.26 8.03 0.45
C THR A 24 -1.15 6.94 -0.16
N THR A 25 -1.08 6.74 -1.47
CA THR A 25 -1.73 5.60 -2.15
C THR A 25 -1.36 4.26 -1.51
N PHE A 26 -0.10 4.13 -1.05
CA PHE A 26 0.35 2.95 -0.31
C PHE A 26 -0.45 2.73 0.98
N MET A 27 -0.60 3.76 1.81
CA MET A 27 -1.38 3.69 3.05
C MET A 27 -2.84 3.31 2.77
N LEU A 28 -3.47 3.92 1.76
CA LEU A 28 -4.85 3.62 1.39
C LEU A 28 -5.01 2.15 1.00
N LEU A 29 -4.14 1.63 0.14
CA LEU A 29 -4.16 0.22 -0.29
C LEU A 29 -3.85 -0.74 0.86
N LEU A 30 -2.90 -0.39 1.74
CA LEU A 30 -2.57 -1.18 2.91
C LEU A 30 -3.76 -1.26 3.87
N THR A 31 -4.48 -0.17 4.09
CA THR A 31 -5.71 -0.13 4.91
C THR A 31 -6.84 -0.93 4.28
N ALA A 32 -7.02 -0.83 2.95
CA ALA A 32 -8.00 -1.66 2.24
C ALA A 32 -7.69 -3.15 2.38
N PHE A 33 -6.40 -3.53 2.32
CA PHE A 33 -5.97 -4.90 2.52
C PHE A 33 -6.17 -5.38 3.96
N GLN A 34 -5.81 -4.57 4.97
CA GLN A 34 -6.11 -4.86 6.38
C GLN A 34 -7.61 -5.07 6.61
N SER A 35 -8.45 -4.22 6.03
CA SER A 35 -9.91 -4.32 6.14
C SER A 35 -10.45 -5.60 5.51
N LEU A 36 -9.88 -6.01 4.37
CA LEU A 36 -10.19 -7.27 3.72
C LEU A 36 -9.84 -8.46 4.60
N LEU A 37 -8.63 -8.47 5.18
CA LEU A 37 -8.19 -9.53 6.08
C LEU A 37 -9.05 -9.59 7.33
N HIS A 38 -9.36 -8.45 7.95
CA HIS A 38 -10.27 -8.36 9.10
C HIS A 38 -11.62 -9.00 8.79
N ARG A 39 -12.20 -8.72 7.60
CA ARG A 39 -13.48 -9.30 7.19
C ARG A 39 -13.41 -10.82 7.02
N TYR A 40 -12.28 -11.36 6.54
CA TYR A 40 -12.11 -12.79 6.34
C TYR A 40 -11.71 -13.55 7.60
N SER A 41 -10.92 -12.94 8.49
CA SER A 41 -10.40 -13.60 9.69
C SER A 41 -11.22 -13.33 10.95
N GLY A 42 -12.00 -12.24 10.98
CA GLY A 42 -12.67 -11.74 12.19
C GLY A 42 -11.70 -11.15 13.23
N GLN A 43 -10.40 -11.08 12.92
CA GLN A 43 -9.39 -10.58 13.86
C GLN A 43 -9.32 -9.06 13.81
N ARG A 44 -9.41 -8.42 14.97
CA ARG A 44 -9.34 -6.96 15.13
C ARG A 44 -7.92 -6.40 15.04
N ASP A 45 -6.92 -7.20 15.42
CA ASP A 45 -5.51 -6.83 15.41
C ASP A 45 -4.76 -7.74 14.43
N ILE A 46 -4.25 -7.15 13.34
CA ILE A 46 -3.60 -7.85 12.23
C ILE A 46 -2.25 -7.20 11.97
N ARG A 47 -1.18 -7.97 12.14
CA ARG A 47 0.18 -7.53 11.84
C ARG A 47 0.49 -7.80 10.36
N ILE A 48 0.87 -6.75 9.63
CA ILE A 48 1.31 -6.84 8.24
C ILE A 48 2.75 -6.35 8.14
N GLY A 49 3.66 -7.21 7.70
CA GLY A 49 5.04 -6.83 7.41
C GLY A 49 5.11 -6.02 6.12
N VAL A 50 5.73 -4.84 6.18
CA VAL A 50 5.95 -3.97 5.02
C VAL A 50 7.46 -3.88 4.76
N PRO A 51 7.97 -4.41 3.63
CA PRO A 51 9.36 -4.22 3.27
C PRO A 51 9.62 -2.75 2.94
N ASN A 52 10.67 -2.18 3.52
CA ASN A 52 11.17 -0.85 3.17
C ASN A 52 12.49 -1.02 2.41
N ALA A 53 12.73 -0.17 1.41
CA ALA A 53 13.97 -0.14 0.66
C ALA A 53 15.21 0.09 1.56
N ASN A 54 15.03 0.62 2.77
CA ASN A 54 16.08 0.83 3.78
C ASN A 54 17.27 1.66 3.25
N ARG A 55 16.98 2.60 2.34
CA ARG A 55 17.94 3.50 1.69
C ARG A 55 17.62 4.96 2.03
N PRO A 56 17.81 5.40 3.29
CA PRO A 56 17.42 6.73 3.72
C PRO A 56 18.35 7.84 3.17
N ARG A 57 19.59 7.50 2.80
CA ARG A 57 20.56 8.45 2.25
C ARG A 57 20.53 8.42 0.74
N VAL A 58 20.58 9.59 0.11
CA VAL A 58 20.59 9.74 -1.36
C VAL A 58 21.70 8.91 -1.99
N GLU A 59 22.88 8.86 -1.36
CA GLU A 59 24.05 8.09 -1.84
C GLU A 59 23.75 6.59 -1.99
N THR A 60 22.81 6.06 -1.20
CA THR A 60 22.46 4.63 -1.18
C THR A 60 21.31 4.25 -2.10
N GLN A 61 20.59 5.23 -2.67
CA GLN A 61 19.39 4.96 -3.47
C GLN A 61 19.70 4.22 -4.79
N GLY A 62 20.84 4.54 -5.42
CA GLY A 62 21.29 3.95 -6.68
C GLY A 62 22.21 2.73 -6.54
N LEU A 63 22.53 2.30 -5.32
CA LEU A 63 23.42 1.16 -5.10
C LEU A 63 22.66 -0.16 -5.34
N ILE A 64 23.36 -1.10 -5.98
CA ILE A 64 22.91 -2.49 -6.13
C ILE A 64 23.45 -3.28 -4.95
N GLY A 65 22.56 -3.83 -4.13
CA GLY A 65 22.87 -4.53 -2.88
C GLY A 65 21.67 -4.57 -1.94
#